data_AF-A0A8I6Z9P2-F1
#
_entry.id   AF-A0A8I6Z9P2-F1
#
_cell.length_a   1.000
_cell.length_b   1.000
_cell.length_c   1.000
_cell.angle_alpha   90.00
_cell.angle_beta   90.00
_cell.angle_gamma   90.00
#
_symmetry.space_group_name_H-M   'P 1'
#
loop_
_entity.id
_entity.type
_entity.pdbx_description
1 polymer ?
#
loop_
_entity_poly.entity_id
_entity_poly.type
_entity_poly.pdbx_seq_one_letter_code
_entity_poly.pdbx_strand_id
1 'polypeptide(L)'
;MDEKMIAPVQEGEVRKSSVSVVAEVLTKHHPSSKFLKNVGLQPNSTDKSNKSNVVVNARVLDLQEQLEMSRQRSEVMREEMDAMKRKAAEAEAAQAECDKSYELLLKKAEQNDAKNAQLMALVGAKTGN
;
A
#
# COMPACT_ATOMS: atom_id res chain seq x y z
N MET A 1 -35.66 -57.91 35.35
CA MET A 1 -36.03 -56.69 34.62
C MET A 1 -34.74 -56.17 34.03
N ASP A 2 -34.50 -56.55 32.77
CA ASP A 2 -33.19 -56.53 32.16
C ASP A 2 -32.61 -55.12 31.95
N GLU A 3 -31.44 -54.94 32.55
CA GLU A 3 -30.53 -53.84 32.34
C GLU A 3 -29.96 -53.93 30.92
N LYS A 4 -30.51 -53.14 29.99
CA LYS A 4 -29.92 -53.00 28.65
C LYS A 4 -28.65 -52.16 28.76
N MET A 5 -27.53 -52.86 28.93
CA MET A 5 -26.17 -52.38 28.67
C MET A 5 -26.14 -51.56 27.37
N ILE A 6 -25.85 -50.27 27.49
CA ILE A 6 -25.42 -49.44 26.36
C ILE A 6 -23.99 -49.90 26.03
N ALA A 7 -23.85 -50.64 24.94
CA ALA A 7 -22.54 -51.09 24.46
C ALA A 7 -21.63 -49.88 24.17
N PRO A 8 -20.32 -49.95 24.51
CA PRO A 8 -19.40 -48.84 24.33
C PRO A 8 -19.20 -48.53 22.84
N VAL A 9 -19.28 -47.24 22.51
CA VAL A 9 -18.99 -46.71 21.17
C VAL A 9 -17.56 -47.09 20.78
N GLN A 10 -17.42 -47.85 19.69
CA GLN A 10 -16.12 -48.27 19.18
C GLN A 10 -15.32 -47.05 18.70
N GLU A 11 -14.17 -46.86 19.33
CA GLU A 11 -13.21 -45.81 19.04
C GLU A 11 -12.53 -46.12 17.70
N GLY A 12 -12.97 -45.45 16.62
CA GLY A 12 -12.42 -45.65 15.28
C GLY A 12 -13.40 -45.42 14.12
N GLU A 13 -14.71 -45.35 14.38
CA GLU A 13 -15.68 -45.06 13.32
C GLU A 13 -15.65 -43.56 12.98
N VAL A 14 -15.35 -43.22 11.72
CA VAL A 14 -15.45 -41.84 11.21
C VAL A 14 -16.87 -41.37 11.49
N ARG A 15 -17.04 -40.50 12.50
CA ARG A 15 -18.36 -40.01 12.90
C ARG A 15 -19.05 -39.43 11.68
N LYS A 16 -20.09 -40.11 11.20
CA LYS A 16 -20.90 -39.64 10.08
C LYS A 16 -21.43 -38.25 10.44
N SER A 17 -21.24 -37.28 9.54
CA SER A 17 -21.85 -35.95 9.70
C SER A 17 -23.36 -36.09 9.88
N SER A 18 -23.97 -35.25 10.72
CA SER A 18 -25.43 -35.27 10.96
C SER A 18 -26.22 -35.20 9.65
N VAL A 19 -25.73 -34.47 8.65
CA VAL A 19 -26.33 -34.40 7.30
C VAL A 19 -26.28 -35.74 6.59
N SER A 20 -25.17 -36.47 6.73
CA SER A 20 -24.98 -37.82 6.17
C SER A 20 -25.89 -38.84 6.85
N VAL A 21 -26.02 -38.77 8.18
CA VAL A 21 -26.95 -39.62 8.95
C VAL A 21 -28.39 -39.39 8.52
N VAL A 22 -28.84 -38.13 8.43
CA VAL A 22 -30.19 -37.80 7.96
C VAL A 22 -30.39 -38.23 6.51
N ALA A 23 -29.37 -38.06 5.65
CA ALA A 23 -29.45 -38.53 4.27
C ALA A 23 -29.65 -40.04 4.19
N GLU A 24 -28.92 -40.82 4.99
CA GLU A 24 -29.02 -42.29 5.05
C GLU A 24 -30.41 -42.75 5.55
N VAL A 25 -30.96 -42.08 6.56
CA VAL A 25 -32.30 -42.38 7.06
C VAL A 25 -33.36 -42.06 6.00
N LEU A 26 -33.24 -40.92 5.33
CA LEU A 26 -34.17 -40.52 4.28
C LEU A 26 -34.07 -41.45 3.06
N THR A 27 -32.89 -41.87 2.64
CA THR A 27 -32.77 -42.81 1.52
C THR A 27 -33.33 -44.19 1.85
N LYS A 28 -33.26 -44.63 3.11
CA LYS A 28 -33.84 -45.92 3.55
C LYS A 28 -35.36 -45.89 3.71
N HIS A 29 -35.91 -44.84 4.32
CA HIS A 29 -37.33 -44.80 4.70
C HIS A 29 -38.20 -43.96 3.76
N HIS A 30 -37.64 -42.92 3.12
CA HIS A 30 -38.35 -42.01 2.23
C HIS A 30 -37.47 -41.57 1.04
N PRO A 31 -37.21 -42.44 0.06
CA PRO A 31 -36.25 -42.18 -1.01
C PRO A 31 -36.58 -40.95 -1.88
N SER A 32 -37.86 -40.57 -1.95
CA SER A 32 -38.34 -39.38 -2.65
C SER A 32 -38.30 -38.09 -1.81
N SER A 33 -37.82 -38.16 -0.57
CA SER A 33 -37.76 -37.02 0.35
C SER A 33 -36.85 -35.92 -0.19
N LYS A 34 -37.40 -34.72 -0.28
CA LYS A 34 -36.65 -33.50 -0.64
C LYS A 34 -36.18 -32.74 0.59
N PHE A 35 -36.31 -33.29 1.80
CA PHE A 35 -36.07 -32.59 3.07
C PHE A 35 -34.72 -31.86 3.09
N LEU A 36 -33.60 -32.58 2.89
CA LEU A 36 -32.26 -31.98 2.90
C LEU A 36 -32.11 -30.90 1.83
N LYS A 37 -32.63 -31.15 0.63
CA LYS A 37 -32.61 -30.18 -0.47
C LYS A 37 -33.41 -28.92 -0.15
N ASN A 38 -34.58 -29.05 0.48
CA ASN A 38 -35.45 -27.93 0.86
C ASN A 38 -34.81 -27.03 1.93
N VAL A 39 -34.01 -27.61 2.83
CA VAL A 39 -33.25 -26.87 3.85
C VAL A 39 -31.85 -26.45 3.39
N GLY A 40 -31.53 -26.59 2.09
CA GLY A 40 -30.26 -26.18 1.51
C GLY A 40 -29.06 -27.07 1.86
N LEU A 41 -29.29 -28.24 2.46
CA LEU A 41 -28.25 -29.20 2.81
C LEU A 41 -28.07 -30.21 1.67
N GLN A 42 -26.83 -30.53 1.34
CA GLN A 42 -26.50 -31.54 0.33
C GLN A 42 -25.70 -32.68 0.98
N PRO A 43 -26.11 -33.96 0.83
CA PRO A 43 -25.46 -35.12 1.46
C PRO A 43 -23.97 -35.31 1.16
N ASN A 44 -23.44 -34.61 0.16
CA ASN A 44 -22.17 -34.86 -0.50
C ASN A 44 -21.31 -33.59 -0.66
N SER A 45 -21.43 -32.64 0.26
CA SER A 45 -20.67 -31.37 0.19
C SER A 45 -19.46 -31.32 1.13
N THR A 46 -18.67 -32.38 1.21
CA THR A 46 -17.30 -32.30 1.76
C THR A 46 -16.30 -31.74 0.72
N ASP A 47 -16.59 -31.85 -0.58
CA ASP A 47 -15.66 -31.39 -1.64
C ASP A 47 -15.73 -29.89 -1.99
N LYS A 48 -16.84 -29.22 -1.67
CA LYS A 48 -17.00 -27.78 -1.99
C LYS A 48 -16.28 -26.86 -1.01
N SER A 49 -16.08 -27.28 0.25
CA SER A 49 -15.36 -26.47 1.25
C SER A 49 -13.87 -26.38 0.95
N ASN A 50 -13.26 -27.48 0.47
CA ASN A 50 -11.83 -27.52 0.17
C ASN A 50 -11.48 -26.68 -1.07
N LYS A 51 -12.30 -26.70 -2.13
CA LYS A 51 -12.12 -25.83 -3.30
C LYS A 51 -12.28 -24.35 -2.97
N SER A 52 -13.25 -23.99 -2.12
CA SER A 52 -13.42 -22.60 -1.68
C SER A 52 -12.22 -22.11 -0.87
N ASN A 53 -11.62 -22.97 -0.04
CA ASN A 53 -10.48 -22.59 0.79
C ASN A 53 -9.21 -22.37 -0.04
N VAL A 54 -8.96 -23.21 -1.05
CA VAL A 54 -7.83 -23.04 -1.99
C VAL A 54 -7.93 -21.73 -2.78
N VAL A 55 -9.13 -21.40 -3.29
CA VAL A 55 -9.35 -20.14 -4.03
C VAL A 55 -9.19 -18.92 -3.13
N VAL A 56 -9.68 -18.99 -1.88
CA VAL A 56 -9.49 -17.92 -0.90
C VAL A 56 -8.00 -17.74 -0.56
N ASN A 57 -7.26 -18.83 -0.33
CA ASN A 57 -5.83 -18.74 -0.03
C ASN A 57 -5.01 -18.17 -1.20
N ALA A 58 -5.32 -18.56 -2.43
CA ALA A 58 -4.66 -17.98 -3.62
C ALA A 58 -4.91 -16.48 -3.72
N ARG A 59 -6.13 -16.02 -3.45
CA ARG A 59 -6.47 -14.59 -3.45
C ARG A 59 -5.79 -13.82 -2.32
N VAL A 60 -5.62 -14.44 -1.15
CA VAL A 60 -4.89 -13.80 -0.04
C VAL A 60 -3.42 -13.60 -0.40
N LEU A 61 -2.78 -14.59 -1.04
CA LEU A 61 -1.39 -14.47 -1.50
C LEU A 61 -1.23 -13.35 -2.54
N ASP A 62 -2.10 -13.30 -3.55
CA ASP A 62 -2.10 -12.23 -4.56
C ASP A 62 -2.28 -10.84 -3.94
N LEU A 63 -3.20 -10.68 -2.98
CA LEU A 63 -3.37 -9.41 -2.27
C LEU A 63 -2.15 -9.03 -1.41
N GLN A 64 -1.47 -10.01 -0.82
CA GLN A 64 -0.24 -9.76 -0.06
C GLN A 64 0.90 -9.29 -0.97
N GLU A 65 1.06 -9.91 -2.14
CA GLU A 65 2.03 -9.51 -3.14
C GLU A 65 1.76 -8.09 -3.65
N GLN A 66 0.50 -7.77 -3.98
CA GLN A 66 0.10 -6.42 -4.39
C GLN A 66 0.36 -5.38 -3.30
N LEU A 67 0.13 -5.72 -2.04
CA LEU A 67 0.40 -4.83 -0.91
C LEU A 67 1.90 -4.55 -0.77
N GLU A 68 2.74 -5.59 -0.90
CA GLU A 68 4.18 -5.45 -0.83
C GLU A 68 4.73 -4.60 -1.99
N MET A 69 4.29 -4.88 -3.22
CA MET A 69 4.63 -4.05 -4.38
C MET A 69 4.19 -2.59 -4.19
N SER A 70 2.99 -2.35 -3.66
CA SER A 70 2.50 -1.01 -3.40
C SER A 70 3.32 -0.29 -2.33
N ARG A 71 3.76 -0.98 -1.28
CA ARG A 71 4.62 -0.41 -0.24
C ARG A 71 5.98 0.00 -0.80
N GLN A 72 6.63 -0.90 -1.52
CA GLN A 72 7.91 -0.62 -2.17
C GLN A 72 7.80 0.59 -3.12
N ARG A 73 6.75 0.63 -3.96
CA ARG A 73 6.51 1.76 -4.86
C ARG A 73 6.28 3.06 -4.09
N SER A 74 5.54 3.02 -2.98
CA SER A 74 5.32 4.19 -2.14
C SER A 74 6.59 4.68 -1.46
N GLU A 75 7.50 3.78 -1.08
CA GLU A 75 8.79 4.13 -0.51
C GLU A 75 9.69 4.81 -1.54
N VAL A 76 9.79 4.25 -2.75
CA VAL A 76 10.54 4.86 -3.85
C VAL A 76 10.01 6.26 -4.17
N MET A 77 8.69 6.42 -4.31
CA MET A 77 8.10 7.75 -4.57
C MET A 77 8.39 8.75 -3.46
N ARG A 78 8.39 8.31 -2.19
CA ARG A 78 8.74 9.19 -1.06
C ARG A 78 10.20 9.63 -1.14
N GLU A 79 11.12 8.70 -1.42
CA GLU A 79 12.54 8.99 -1.57
C GLU A 79 12.82 9.94 -2.74
N GLU A 80 12.17 9.74 -3.88
CA GLU A 80 12.25 10.64 -5.03
C GLU A 80 11.77 12.06 -4.69
N MET A 81 10.64 12.16 -3.98
CA MET A 81 10.09 13.45 -3.53
C MET A 81 11.01 14.16 -2.55
N ASP A 82 11.61 13.43 -1.59
CA ASP A 82 12.55 14.02 -0.64
C ASP A 82 13.85 14.45 -1.33
N ALA A 83 14.31 13.68 -2.32
CA ALA A 83 15.45 14.06 -3.15
C ALA A 83 15.17 15.31 -3.99
N MET A 84 13.97 15.43 -4.56
CA MET A 84 13.54 16.60 -5.31
C MET A 84 13.43 17.84 -4.40
N LYS A 85 12.84 17.72 -3.22
CA LYS A 85 12.78 18.82 -2.23
C LYS A 85 14.16 19.32 -1.84
N ARG A 86 15.09 18.41 -1.57
CA ARG A 86 16.47 18.78 -1.23
C ARG A 86 17.15 19.52 -2.38
N LYS A 87 17.03 19.02 -3.62
CA LYS A 87 17.57 19.71 -4.80
C LYS A 87 16.94 21.10 -5.00
N ALA A 88 15.63 21.24 -4.74
CA ALA A 88 14.96 22.53 -4.81
C ALA A 88 15.50 23.50 -3.76
N ALA A 89 15.64 23.06 -2.50
CA ALA A 89 16.22 23.88 -1.44
C ALA A 89 17.68 24.29 -1.72
N GLU A 90 18.49 23.37 -2.27
CA GLU A 90 19.86 23.66 -2.69
C GLU A 90 19.89 24.70 -3.84
N ALA A 91 18.98 24.57 -4.81
CA ALA A 91 18.87 25.52 -5.93
C ALA A 91 18.41 26.91 -5.47
N GLU A 92 17.43 26.99 -4.57
CA GLU A 92 16.98 28.25 -3.97
C GLU A 92 18.11 28.92 -3.18
N ALA A 93 18.88 28.15 -2.39
CA ALA A 93 20.03 28.68 -1.68
C ALA A 93 21.12 29.21 -2.63
N ALA A 94 21.44 28.46 -3.70
CA ALA A 94 22.40 28.89 -4.71
C ALA A 94 21.94 30.16 -5.44
N GLN A 95 20.64 30.26 -5.75
CA GLN A 95 20.05 31.46 -6.35
C GLN A 95 20.16 32.65 -5.41
N ALA A 96 19.83 32.49 -4.13
CA ALA A 96 19.95 33.57 -3.14
C ALA A 96 21.39 34.09 -3.00
N GLU A 97 22.39 33.21 -3.06
CA GLU A 97 23.80 33.62 -3.08
C GLU A 97 24.20 34.34 -4.37
N CYS A 98 23.70 33.88 -5.52
CA CYS A 98 23.88 34.56 -6.80
C CYS A 98 23.32 36.00 -6.73
N ASP A 99 22.09 36.15 -6.25
CA ASP A 99 21.41 37.44 -6.14
C ASP A 99 22.19 38.41 -5.22
N LYS A 100 22.64 37.93 -4.05
CA LYS A 100 23.51 38.73 -3.16
C LYS A 100 24.79 39.16 -3.84
N SER A 101 25.45 38.25 -4.55
CA SER A 101 26.69 38.55 -5.27
C SER A 101 26.48 39.62 -6.35
N TYR A 102 25.34 39.56 -7.04
CA TYR A 102 24.95 40.51 -8.06
C TYR A 102 24.68 41.90 -7.48
N GLU A 103 23.94 42.00 -6.38
CA GLU A 103 23.71 43.26 -5.67
C GLU A 103 25.03 43.91 -5.21
N LEU A 104 25.97 43.12 -4.70
CA LEU A 104 27.29 43.62 -4.31
C LEU A 104 28.09 44.16 -5.50
N LEU A 105 28.00 43.52 -6.67
CA LEU A 105 28.63 43.99 -7.89
C LEU A 105 28.00 45.30 -8.36
N LEU A 106 26.67 45.39 -8.34
CA LEU A 106 25.95 46.60 -8.73
C LEU A 106 26.37 47.79 -7.86
N LYS A 107 26.38 47.61 -6.54
CA LYS A 107 26.82 48.64 -5.59
C LYS A 107 28.27 49.08 -5.83
N LYS A 108 29.17 48.15 -6.17
CA LYS A 108 30.57 48.49 -6.51
C LYS A 108 30.65 49.27 -7.82
N ALA A 109 29.83 48.92 -8.82
CA ALA A 109 29.77 49.66 -10.08
C ALA A 109 29.31 51.11 -9.84
N GLU A 110 28.21 51.31 -9.09
CA GLU A 110 27.71 52.64 -8.73
C GLU A 110 28.77 53.47 -7.98
N GLN A 111 29.49 52.87 -7.03
CA GLN A 111 30.57 53.56 -6.30
C GLN A 111 31.73 53.95 -7.22
N ASN A 112 32.09 53.10 -8.18
CA ASN A 112 33.15 53.39 -9.14
C ASN A 112 32.72 54.50 -10.10
N ASP A 113 31.48 54.47 -10.59
CA ASP A 113 30.93 55.50 -11.46
C ASP A 113 30.87 56.85 -10.75
N ALA A 114 30.46 56.87 -9.48
CA ALA A 114 30.46 58.08 -8.66
C ALA A 114 31.89 58.65 -8.48
N LYS A 115 32.89 57.79 -8.21
CA LYS A 115 34.30 58.22 -8.12
C LYS A 115 34.82 58.76 -9.45
N ASN A 116 34.49 58.10 -10.56
CA ASN A 116 34.88 58.54 -11.89
C ASN A 116 34.26 59.90 -12.24
N ALA A 117 32.97 60.11 -11.93
CA ALA A 117 32.30 61.39 -12.11
C ALA A 117 32.98 62.51 -11.31
N GLN A 118 33.35 62.26 -10.05
CA GLN A 118 34.10 63.21 -9.22
C GLN A 118 35.47 63.55 -9.82
N LEU A 119 36.21 62.54 -10.32
CA LEU A 119 37.50 62.76 -10.98
C LEU A 119 37.35 63.60 -12.24
N MET A 120 36.35 63.31 -13.08
CA MET A 120 36.07 64.08 -14.29
C MET A 120 35.73 65.54 -13.97
N ALA A 121 34.95 65.78 -12.93
CA ALA A 121 34.64 67.13 -12.47
C ALA A 121 35.90 67.89 -12.01
N LEU A 122 36.80 67.23 -11.26
CA LEU A 122 38.04 67.84 -10.80
C LEU A 122 39.02 68.13 -11.95
N VAL A 123 39.13 67.21 -12.92
CA VAL A 123 39.99 67.41 -14.09
C VAL A 123 39.44 68.51 -14.99
N GLY A 124 38.13 68.53 -15.25
CA GLY A 124 37.48 69.58 -16.03
C GLY A 124 37.59 70.96 -15.37
N ALA A 125 37.57 71.03 -14.04
CA ALA A 125 37.81 72.27 -13.30
C ALA A 125 39.27 72.76 -13.39
N LYS A 126 40.24 71.87 -13.63
CA LYS A 126 41.67 72.23 -13.77
C LYS A 126 42.08 72.66 -15.17
N THR A 127 41.32 72.30 -16.21
CA THR A 127 41.61 72.67 -17.61
C THR A 127 40.89 73.94 -18.08
N GLY A 128 40.06 74.55 -17.23
CA GLY A 128 39.26 75.74 -17.54
C GLY A 128 39.75 77.08 -16.95
N ASN A 129 40.99 77.16 -16.46
CA ASN A 129 41.64 78.39 -15.96
C ASN A 129 42.86 78.75 -16.80
#